data_AF-A0A3D5JT87-F1
#
_entry.id   AF-A0A3D5JT87-F1
#
_cell.length_a   1.000
_cell.length_b   1.000
_cell.length_c   1.000
_cell.angle_alpha   90.00
_cell.angle_beta   90.00
_cell.angle_gamma   90.00
#
_symmetry.space_group_name_H-M   'P 1'
#
loop_
_entity.id
_entity.type
_entity.pdbx_description
1 polymer ?
#
loop_
_entity_poly.entity_id
_entity_poly.type
_entity_poly.pdbx_seq_one_letter_code
_entity_poly.pdbx_strand_id
1 'polypeptide(L)'
;MLRPLAPILCLAILVSTLAPAHAQPAADVAATEVLLRPTAADYVQGYEATQPDSGNRILEFVPNGQDVRSWTELLTVQQFRDSAHVPPREFLDIMGKGWMQACPDAHVTLIHEDVENGYPIAVAQMICPRNPQTGKPEYTWVKGIQGQGSLYVVQKAFRFVPEREQVTTWVRYLGQVKACNEKGDQHPCP
;
A
#
# COMPACT_ATOMS: atom_id res chain seq x y z
N MET A 1 -40.05 -72.47 -18.49
CA MET A 1 -39.08 -72.09 -17.44
C MET A 1 -37.74 -71.83 -18.11
N LEU A 2 -37.06 -70.76 -17.68
CA LEU A 2 -35.71 -70.26 -18.01
C LEU A 2 -35.42 -69.76 -19.46
N ARG A 3 -35.26 -68.43 -19.56
CA ARG A 3 -34.58 -67.70 -20.65
C ARG A 3 -33.06 -67.68 -20.38
N PRO A 4 -32.17 -67.77 -21.40
CA PRO A 4 -30.74 -67.54 -21.20
C PRO A 4 -30.39 -66.04 -21.23
N LEU A 5 -29.46 -65.66 -20.35
CA LEU A 5 -28.91 -64.32 -20.15
C LEU A 5 -27.96 -63.91 -21.28
N ALA A 6 -28.14 -62.69 -21.79
CA ALA A 6 -27.19 -62.02 -22.68
C ALA A 6 -25.99 -61.47 -21.87
N PRO A 7 -24.76 -61.41 -22.43
CA PRO A 7 -23.62 -60.85 -21.76
C PRO A 7 -23.69 -59.31 -21.80
N ILE A 8 -23.59 -58.69 -20.62
CA ILE A 8 -23.53 -57.24 -20.46
C ILE A 8 -22.14 -56.78 -20.92
N LEU A 9 -22.14 -55.98 -21.99
CA LEU A 9 -20.99 -55.24 -22.50
C LEU A 9 -20.63 -54.16 -21.46
N CYS A 10 -19.56 -54.35 -20.68
CA CYS A 10 -19.03 -53.33 -19.78
C CYS A 10 -18.44 -52.16 -20.58
N LEU A 11 -19.24 -51.11 -20.76
CA LEU A 11 -18.79 -49.82 -21.27
C LEU A 11 -17.97 -49.13 -20.16
N ALA A 12 -16.65 -49.03 -20.35
CA ALA A 12 -15.78 -48.27 -19.46
C ALA A 12 -16.06 -46.76 -19.64
N ILE A 13 -16.78 -46.15 -18.69
CA ILE A 13 -16.99 -44.71 -18.62
C ILE A 13 -15.72 -44.09 -18.01
N LEU A 14 -14.90 -43.45 -18.84
CA LEU A 14 -13.84 -42.54 -18.40
C LEU A 14 -14.49 -41.28 -17.82
N VAL A 15 -14.65 -41.24 -16.49
CA VAL A 15 -15.05 -40.04 -15.77
C VAL A 15 -13.82 -39.13 -15.65
N SER A 16 -13.67 -38.20 -16.60
CA SER A 16 -12.75 -37.07 -16.44
C SER A 16 -13.29 -36.15 -15.34
N THR A 17 -12.73 -36.29 -14.13
CA THR A 17 -12.99 -35.36 -13.03
C THR A 17 -12.32 -34.02 -13.37
N LEU A 18 -13.09 -33.07 -13.87
CA LEU A 18 -12.73 -31.66 -13.82
C LEU A 18 -12.64 -31.26 -12.34
N ALA A 19 -11.42 -31.20 -11.81
CA ALA A 19 -11.19 -30.64 -10.49
C ALA A 19 -11.66 -29.17 -10.50
N PRO A 20 -12.50 -28.73 -9.55
CA PRO A 20 -12.85 -27.32 -9.44
C PRO A 20 -11.56 -26.53 -9.13
N ALA A 21 -11.34 -25.45 -9.88
CA ALA A 21 -10.34 -24.45 -9.52
C ALA A 21 -10.65 -23.98 -8.09
N HIS A 22 -9.79 -24.32 -7.14
CA HIS A 22 -9.96 -23.92 -5.75
C HIS A 22 -9.68 -22.42 -5.66
N ALA A 23 -10.74 -21.61 -5.69
CA ALA A 23 -10.63 -20.22 -5.30
C ALA A 23 -10.25 -20.18 -3.80
N GLN A 24 -9.04 -19.71 -3.48
CA GLN A 24 -8.66 -19.46 -2.09
C GLN A 24 -9.64 -18.45 -1.47
N PRO A 25 -10.05 -18.63 -0.20
CA PRO A 25 -10.91 -17.66 0.47
C PRO A 25 -10.23 -16.29 0.51
N ALA A 26 -10.96 -15.22 0.21
CA ALA A 26 -10.43 -13.84 0.20
C ALA A 26 -9.73 -13.44 1.52
N ALA A 27 -10.14 -14.00 2.65
CA ALA A 27 -9.52 -13.78 3.96
C ALA A 27 -8.10 -14.37 4.06
N ASP A 28 -7.84 -15.49 3.39
CA ASP A 28 -6.53 -16.17 3.39
C ASP A 28 -5.54 -15.46 2.47
N VAL A 29 -6.06 -14.89 1.37
CA VAL A 29 -5.32 -14.05 0.41
C VAL A 29 -4.92 -12.73 1.07
N ALA A 30 -5.80 -12.08 1.84
CA ALA A 30 -5.47 -10.86 2.59
C ALA A 30 -4.40 -11.09 3.69
N ALA A 31 -4.30 -12.31 4.24
CA ALA A 31 -3.33 -12.64 5.28
C ALA A 31 -1.89 -12.76 4.77
N THR A 32 -1.70 -12.96 3.46
CA THR A 32 -0.40 -13.11 2.81
C THR A 32 -0.02 -11.90 1.95
N GLU A 33 -0.82 -10.83 2.01
CA GLU A 33 -0.53 -9.55 1.37
C GLU A 33 0.55 -8.80 2.14
N VAL A 34 1.56 -8.33 1.41
CA VAL A 34 2.70 -7.59 1.96
C VAL A 34 2.98 -6.31 1.16
N LEU A 35 3.54 -5.32 1.85
CA LEU A 35 4.02 -4.08 1.23
C LEU A 35 5.54 -4.17 1.05
N LEU A 36 5.97 -4.36 -0.20
CA LEU A 36 7.38 -4.31 -0.58
C LEU A 36 7.83 -2.86 -0.73
N ARG A 37 9.02 -2.57 -0.20
CA ARG A 37 9.63 -1.25 -0.25
C ARG A 37 11.14 -1.38 -0.39
N PRO A 38 11.81 -0.49 -1.14
CA PRO A 38 13.26 -0.40 -1.07
C PRO A 38 13.71 -0.02 0.35
N THR A 39 14.94 -0.38 0.68
CA THR A 39 15.62 0.19 1.84
C THR A 39 15.83 1.69 1.61
N ALA A 40 15.38 2.51 2.54
CA ALA A 40 15.75 3.91 2.59
C ALA A 40 17.18 4.01 3.15
N ALA A 41 18.19 4.06 2.26
CA ALA A 41 19.58 4.21 2.68
C ALA A 41 19.74 5.46 3.56
N ASP A 42 20.58 5.36 4.59
CA ASP A 42 20.84 6.41 5.59
C ASP A 42 19.66 6.80 6.49
N TYR A 43 18.57 6.02 6.48
CA TYR A 43 17.44 6.18 7.38
C TYR A 43 17.38 5.03 8.38
N VAL A 44 16.95 5.34 9.60
CA VAL A 44 16.71 4.40 10.69
C VAL A 44 15.27 4.48 11.17
N GLN A 45 14.70 3.35 11.59
CA GLN A 45 13.37 3.33 12.20
C GLN A 45 13.44 4.01 13.58
N GLY A 46 12.75 5.14 13.72
CA GLY A 46 12.68 5.88 14.98
C GLY A 46 11.38 5.67 15.75
N TYR A 47 10.34 5.16 15.09
CA TYR A 47 9.05 4.87 15.73
C TYR A 47 8.32 3.72 15.05
N GLU A 48 7.58 2.98 15.87
CA GLU A 48 6.63 1.96 15.44
C GLU A 48 5.47 1.89 16.43
N ALA A 49 4.26 1.75 15.92
CA ALA A 49 3.09 1.42 16.73
C ALA A 49 2.09 0.58 15.94
N THR A 50 1.38 -0.29 16.66
CA THR A 50 0.20 -1.01 16.17
C THR A 50 -0.96 -0.72 17.11
N GLN A 51 -2.10 -0.32 16.57
CA GLN A 51 -3.32 -0.08 17.34
C GLN A 51 -3.96 -1.42 17.72
N PRO A 52 -4.22 -1.70 19.00
CA PRO A 52 -4.73 -3.01 19.44
C PRO A 52 -6.09 -3.39 18.81
N ASP A 53 -7.00 -2.41 18.66
CA ASP A 53 -8.38 -2.69 18.24
C ASP A 53 -8.53 -2.84 16.72
N SER A 54 -7.82 -2.01 15.95
CA SER A 54 -7.90 -2.00 14.49
C SER A 54 -6.79 -2.80 13.81
N GLY A 55 -5.69 -3.08 14.53
CA GLY A 55 -4.47 -3.63 13.95
C GLY A 55 -3.78 -2.68 12.94
N ASN A 56 -4.20 -1.41 12.88
CA ASN A 56 -3.55 -0.39 12.07
C ASN A 56 -2.12 -0.18 12.56
N ARG A 57 -1.18 -0.13 11.63
CA ARG A 57 0.25 -0.05 11.94
C ARG A 57 0.87 1.20 11.32
N ILE A 58 1.79 1.81 12.04
CA ILE A 58 2.63 2.91 11.57
C ILE A 58 4.09 2.60 11.86
N LEU A 59 4.95 2.92 10.90
CA LEU A 59 6.40 2.91 11.00
C LEU A 59 6.92 4.27 10.56
N GLU A 60 7.87 4.83 11.29
CA GLU A 60 8.51 6.09 10.91
C GLU A 60 10.03 5.94 10.88
N PHE A 61 10.62 6.47 9.82
CA PHE A 61 12.04 6.44 9.56
C PHE A 61 12.56 7.85 9.41
N VAL A 62 13.68 8.13 10.06
CA VAL A 62 14.37 9.43 10.04
C VAL A 62 15.82 9.23 9.59
N PRO A 63 16.49 10.26 9.05
CA PRO A 63 17.90 10.16 8.74
C PRO A 63 18.74 9.76 9.97
N ASN A 64 19.85 9.08 9.74
CA ASN A 64 20.80 8.68 10.77
C ASN A 64 21.14 9.85 11.71
N GLY A 65 21.01 9.63 13.01
CA GLY A 65 21.28 10.63 14.05
C GLY A 65 20.14 11.62 14.32
N GLN A 66 18.98 11.48 13.66
CA GLN A 66 17.78 12.27 13.95
C GLN A 66 16.80 11.53 14.86
N ASP A 67 15.84 12.29 15.40
CA ASP A 67 14.77 11.80 16.27
C ASP A 67 13.39 12.16 15.68
N VAL A 68 12.41 11.27 15.83
CA VAL A 68 11.04 11.42 15.28
C VAL A 68 10.25 12.60 15.88
N ARG A 69 10.71 13.23 16.95
CA ARG A 69 10.10 14.45 17.50
C ARG A 69 10.71 15.72 16.91
N SER A 70 11.93 15.66 16.39
CA SER A 70 12.72 16.83 15.94
C SER A 70 13.27 16.72 14.52
N TRP A 71 12.77 15.77 13.73
CA TRP A 71 13.21 15.47 12.36
C TRP A 71 13.19 16.68 11.42
N THR A 72 14.06 16.63 10.42
CA THR A 72 14.04 17.48 9.21
C THR A 72 13.50 16.73 7.99
N GLU A 73 13.63 15.40 7.99
CA GLU A 73 13.09 14.51 6.99
C GLU A 73 12.41 13.31 7.65
N LEU A 74 11.25 12.89 7.12
CA LEU A 74 10.50 11.75 7.67
C LEU A 74 9.94 10.89 6.54
N LEU A 75 10.18 9.58 6.64
CA LEU A 75 9.47 8.58 5.85
C LEU A 75 8.49 7.86 6.77
N THR A 76 7.21 7.99 6.51
CA THR A 76 6.14 7.35 7.28
C THR A 76 5.48 6.27 6.42
N VAL A 77 5.28 5.09 7.00
CA VAL A 77 4.56 3.98 6.36
C VAL A 77 3.42 3.55 7.26
N GLN A 78 2.23 3.54 6.69
CA GLN A 78 1.00 3.18 7.37
C GLN A 78 0.32 2.03 6.65
N GLN A 79 -0.23 1.12 7.44
CA GLN A 79 -1.14 0.09 7.00
C GLN A 79 -2.45 0.28 7.77
N PHE A 80 -3.51 0.61 7.04
CA PHE A 80 -4.87 0.66 7.56
C PHE A 80 -5.54 -0.68 7.24
N ARG A 81 -5.68 -1.56 8.23
CA ARG A 81 -6.32 -2.86 8.06
C ARG A 81 -7.81 -2.70 7.84
N ASP A 82 -8.42 -3.69 7.20
CA ASP A 82 -9.85 -3.75 6.88
C ASP A 82 -10.36 -2.53 6.09
N SER A 83 -9.43 -1.83 5.43
CA SER A 83 -9.67 -0.57 4.71
C SER A 83 -9.49 -0.71 3.19
N ALA A 84 -9.48 -1.94 2.68
CA ALA A 84 -9.39 -2.25 1.25
C ALA A 84 -10.56 -1.70 0.41
N HIS A 85 -11.65 -1.28 1.05
CA HIS A 85 -12.79 -0.64 0.40
C HIS A 85 -12.55 0.84 0.08
N VAL A 86 -11.48 1.45 0.61
CA VAL A 86 -11.17 2.87 0.44
C VAL A 86 -10.30 3.08 -0.81
N PRO A 87 -10.78 3.81 -1.83
CA PRO A 87 -9.95 4.13 -2.99
C PRO A 87 -8.79 5.06 -2.59
N PRO A 88 -7.55 4.86 -3.11
CA PRO A 88 -6.41 5.67 -2.72
C PRO A 88 -6.59 7.15 -3.07
N ARG A 89 -7.22 7.43 -4.21
CA ARG A 89 -7.50 8.80 -4.64
C ARG A 89 -8.42 9.52 -3.68
N GLU A 90 -9.49 8.86 -3.24
CA GLU A 90 -10.44 9.43 -2.28
C GLU A 90 -9.76 9.69 -0.93
N PHE A 91 -8.94 8.75 -0.46
CA PHE A 91 -8.15 8.94 0.76
C PHE A 91 -7.22 10.16 0.66
N LEU A 92 -6.49 10.30 -0.45
CA LEU A 92 -5.60 11.45 -0.67
C LEU A 92 -6.35 12.76 -0.83
N ASP A 93 -7.55 12.77 -1.39
CA ASP A 93 -8.41 13.96 -1.45
C ASP A 93 -8.87 14.40 -0.05
N ILE A 94 -9.23 13.45 0.83
CA ILE A 94 -9.58 13.74 2.23
C ILE A 94 -8.35 14.29 2.98
N MET A 95 -7.21 13.62 2.84
CA MET A 95 -5.95 14.06 3.44
C MET A 95 -5.55 15.46 2.95
N GLY A 96 -5.68 15.72 1.65
CA GLY A 96 -5.41 17.01 1.05
C GLY A 96 -6.33 18.13 1.55
N LYS A 97 -7.62 17.85 1.75
CA LYS A 97 -8.55 18.81 2.38
C LYS A 97 -8.11 19.16 3.80
N GLY A 98 -7.74 18.16 4.60
CA GLY A 98 -7.19 18.39 5.95
C GLY A 98 -5.90 19.23 5.91
N TRP A 99 -5.03 18.95 4.95
CA TRP A 99 -3.80 19.70 4.73
C TRP A 99 -4.07 21.19 4.42
N MET A 100 -4.99 21.47 3.50
CA MET A 100 -5.38 22.84 3.13
C MET A 100 -6.11 23.59 4.26
N GLN A 101 -6.83 22.87 5.12
CA GLN A 101 -7.44 23.46 6.31
C GLN A 101 -6.40 23.80 7.38
N ALA A 102 -5.38 22.97 7.54
CA ALA A 102 -4.37 23.12 8.58
C ALA A 102 -3.27 24.13 8.24
N CYS A 103 -3.03 24.42 6.97
CA CYS A 103 -1.95 25.30 6.53
C CYS A 103 -2.43 26.37 5.54
N PRO A 104 -2.34 27.67 5.91
CA PRO A 104 -2.57 28.77 4.97
C PRO A 104 -1.66 28.66 3.75
N ASP A 105 -2.21 28.98 2.57
CA ASP A 105 -1.51 28.94 1.28
C ASP A 105 -0.94 27.55 0.92
N ALA A 106 -1.50 26.49 1.51
CA ALA A 106 -1.13 25.14 1.13
C ALA A 106 -1.58 24.79 -0.29
N HIS A 107 -0.79 23.94 -0.93
CA HIS A 107 -1.06 23.43 -2.27
C HIS A 107 -1.07 21.91 -2.25
N VAL A 108 -2.10 21.32 -2.86
CA VAL A 108 -2.21 19.87 -3.04
C VAL A 108 -2.35 19.60 -4.52
N THR A 109 -1.49 18.74 -5.05
CA THR A 109 -1.47 18.36 -6.46
C THR A 109 -1.48 16.85 -6.57
N LEU A 110 -2.47 16.29 -7.24
CA LEU A 110 -2.40 14.90 -7.67
C LEU A 110 -1.32 14.78 -8.75
N ILE A 111 -0.38 13.87 -8.54
CA ILE A 111 0.75 13.63 -9.45
C ILE A 111 0.46 12.46 -10.38
N HIS A 112 -0.18 11.41 -9.87
CA HIS A 112 -0.34 10.16 -10.61
C HIS A 112 -1.50 9.32 -10.04
N GLU A 113 -2.19 8.59 -10.91
CA GLU A 113 -3.14 7.52 -10.59
C GLU A 113 -2.94 6.40 -11.60
N ASP A 114 -2.92 5.16 -11.14
CA ASP A 114 -2.74 3.99 -12.00
C ASP A 114 -3.17 2.70 -11.28
N VAL A 115 -2.91 1.56 -11.91
CA VAL A 115 -3.01 0.23 -11.32
C VAL A 115 -1.63 -0.44 -11.39
N GLU A 116 -1.04 -0.73 -10.23
CA GLU A 116 0.26 -1.40 -10.13
C GLU A 116 0.07 -2.83 -9.60
N ASN A 117 0.57 -3.83 -10.32
CA ASN A 117 0.41 -5.25 -9.97
C ASN A 117 -1.06 -5.62 -9.70
N GLY A 118 -2.02 -5.00 -10.38
CA GLY A 118 -3.46 -5.21 -10.17
C GLY A 118 -4.08 -4.46 -8.99
N TYR A 119 -3.30 -3.65 -8.26
CA TYR A 119 -3.80 -2.79 -7.18
C TYR A 119 -3.95 -1.33 -7.62
N PRO A 120 -5.10 -0.69 -7.39
CA PRO A 120 -5.24 0.75 -7.60
C PRO A 120 -4.25 1.54 -6.73
N ILE A 121 -3.65 2.57 -7.31
CA ILE A 121 -2.73 3.49 -6.62
C ILE A 121 -3.05 4.94 -6.94
N ALA A 122 -2.67 5.83 -6.03
CA ALA A 122 -2.64 7.27 -6.27
C ALA A 122 -1.41 7.88 -5.61
N VAL A 123 -0.86 8.93 -6.21
CA VAL A 123 0.26 9.72 -5.68
C VAL A 123 -0.11 11.19 -5.69
N ALA A 124 0.07 11.87 -4.56
CA ALA A 124 -0.16 13.30 -4.43
C ALA A 124 1.06 13.98 -3.79
N GLN A 125 1.27 15.24 -4.18
CA GLN A 125 2.15 16.18 -3.52
C GLN A 125 1.32 17.13 -2.65
N MET A 126 1.75 17.36 -1.43
CA MET A 126 1.16 18.29 -0.49
C MET A 126 2.25 19.24 0.01
N ILE A 127 2.05 20.53 -0.18
CA ILE A 127 3.00 21.58 0.19
C ILE A 127 2.31 22.50 1.18
N CYS A 128 3.00 22.79 2.27
CA CYS A 128 2.66 23.83 3.21
C CYS A 128 3.82 24.82 3.27
N PRO A 129 3.69 26.04 2.71
CA PRO A 129 4.82 26.99 2.64
C PRO A 129 5.28 27.44 4.03
N ARG A 130 4.39 27.41 5.03
CA ARG A 130 4.72 27.70 6.42
C ARG A 130 3.83 26.90 7.37
N ASN A 131 4.33 25.77 7.86
CA ASN A 131 3.61 24.93 8.82
C ASN A 131 3.40 25.70 10.15
N PRO A 132 2.15 25.86 10.62
CA PRO A 132 1.87 26.61 11.85
C PRO A 132 2.54 26.05 13.12
N GLN A 133 2.80 24.75 13.17
CA GLN A 133 3.42 24.09 14.33
C GLN A 133 4.94 24.31 14.39
N THR A 134 5.60 24.35 13.23
CA THR A 134 7.08 24.38 13.17
C THR A 134 7.64 25.72 12.69
N GLY A 135 6.82 26.55 12.04
CA GLY A 135 7.22 27.77 11.37
C GLY A 135 8.07 27.56 10.10
N LYS A 136 8.25 26.31 9.65
CA LYS A 136 9.07 25.92 8.49
C LYS A 136 8.18 25.52 7.30
N PRO A 137 8.68 25.57 6.06
CA PRO A 137 7.99 24.93 4.95
C PRO A 137 7.95 23.41 5.15
N GLU A 138 6.90 22.77 4.64
CA GLU A 138 6.75 21.32 4.61
C GLU A 138 6.35 20.84 3.23
N TYR A 139 7.17 19.96 2.66
CA TYR A 139 6.97 19.35 1.35
C TYR A 139 6.78 17.85 1.52
N THR A 140 5.67 17.35 1.01
CA THR A 140 5.27 15.96 1.24
C THR A 140 4.83 15.31 -0.05
N TRP A 141 5.30 14.08 -0.29
CA TRP A 141 4.78 13.19 -1.32
C TRP A 141 4.16 11.99 -0.64
N VAL A 142 2.95 11.62 -1.07
CA VAL A 142 2.18 10.52 -0.50
C VAL A 142 1.76 9.58 -1.60
N LYS A 143 2.06 8.29 -1.45
CA LYS A 143 1.52 7.21 -2.28
C LYS A 143 0.52 6.39 -1.46
N GLY A 144 -0.70 6.25 -1.97
CA GLY A 144 -1.70 5.31 -1.47
C GLY A 144 -1.79 4.09 -2.38
N ILE A 145 -2.00 2.91 -1.80
CA ILE A 145 -2.18 1.62 -2.51
C ILE A 145 -3.36 0.89 -1.88
N GLN A 146 -4.38 0.61 -2.67
CA GLN A 146 -5.55 -0.16 -2.24
C GLN A 146 -5.24 -1.64 -2.41
N GLY A 147 -4.83 -2.28 -1.31
CA GLY A 147 -4.64 -3.72 -1.23
C GLY A 147 -5.97 -4.49 -1.17
N GLN A 148 -5.89 -5.80 -1.04
CA GLN A 148 -7.02 -6.72 -0.84
C GLN A 148 -7.51 -6.71 0.61
N GLY A 149 -6.61 -6.52 1.58
CA GLY A 149 -6.95 -6.49 3.00
C GLY A 149 -6.70 -5.15 3.68
N SER A 150 -5.90 -4.28 3.09
CA SER A 150 -5.47 -3.02 3.70
C SER A 150 -5.42 -1.87 2.69
N LEU A 151 -5.54 -0.64 3.20
CA LEU A 151 -5.03 0.53 2.51
C LEU A 151 -3.61 0.81 3.02
N TYR A 152 -2.63 0.81 2.12
CA TYR A 152 -1.25 1.19 2.44
C TYR A 152 -1.00 2.64 2.06
N VAL A 153 -0.31 3.37 2.92
CA VAL A 153 0.08 4.76 2.67
C VAL A 153 1.55 4.96 3.01
N VAL A 154 2.33 5.42 2.03
CA VAL A 154 3.75 5.76 2.21
C VAL A 154 3.94 7.24 1.93
N GLN A 155 4.45 7.95 2.92
CA GLN A 155 4.63 9.39 2.93
C GLN A 155 6.10 9.74 3.11
N LYS A 156 6.64 10.60 2.24
CA LYS A 156 7.94 11.25 2.44
C LYS A 156 7.73 12.75 2.66
N ALA A 157 8.18 13.25 3.81
CA ALA A 157 8.11 14.65 4.19
C ALA A 157 9.50 15.29 4.38
N PHE A 158 9.57 16.60 4.14
CA PHE A 158 10.72 17.47 4.36
C PHE A 158 10.27 18.75 5.05
N ARG A 159 10.95 19.19 6.12
CA ARG A 159 10.73 20.49 6.78
C ARG A 159 11.60 21.62 6.19
N PHE A 160 11.84 21.54 4.89
CA PHE A 160 12.58 22.48 4.06
C PHE A 160 12.13 22.29 2.61
N VAL A 161 12.53 23.20 1.71
CA VAL A 161 12.33 23.03 0.27
C VAL A 161 13.39 22.03 -0.23
N PRO A 162 13.02 20.82 -0.67
CA PRO A 162 13.99 19.82 -1.08
C PRO A 162 14.66 20.19 -2.41
N GLU A 163 15.92 19.78 -2.56
CA GLU A 163 16.66 19.90 -3.81
C GLU A 163 16.11 18.94 -4.87
N ARG A 164 16.39 19.21 -6.15
CA ARG A 164 15.88 18.42 -7.28
C ARG A 164 16.29 16.95 -7.19
N GLU A 165 17.51 16.70 -6.72
CA GLU A 165 18.10 15.38 -6.53
C GLU A 165 17.36 14.61 -5.44
N GLN A 166 17.00 15.28 -4.33
CA GLN A 166 16.19 14.68 -3.27
C GLN A 166 14.79 14.34 -3.79
N VAL A 167 14.15 15.25 -4.51
CA VAL A 167 12.84 14.99 -5.13
C VAL A 167 12.91 13.78 -6.07
N THR A 168 13.91 13.74 -6.96
CA THR A 168 14.08 12.63 -7.92
C THR A 168 14.30 11.29 -7.21
N THR A 169 15.12 11.28 -6.16
CA THR A 169 15.41 10.09 -5.36
C THR A 169 14.14 9.55 -4.70
N TRP A 170 13.36 10.41 -4.06
CA TRP A 170 12.20 9.99 -3.30
C TRP A 170 10.97 9.68 -4.16
N VAL A 171 10.78 10.36 -5.29
CA VAL A 171 9.78 9.96 -6.29
C VAL A 171 10.11 8.58 -6.85
N ARG A 172 11.39 8.30 -7.14
CA ARG A 172 11.81 6.96 -7.58
C ARG A 172 11.61 5.91 -6.49
N TYR A 173 11.89 6.25 -5.22
CA TYR A 173 11.62 5.36 -4.09
C TYR A 173 10.13 4.99 -4.03
N LEU A 174 9.23 5.99 -4.08
CA LEU A 174 7.78 5.76 -4.05
C LEU A 174 7.28 4.93 -5.24
N GLY A 175 7.87 5.11 -6.43
CA GLY A 175 7.56 4.27 -7.60
C GLY A 175 7.97 2.79 -7.46
N GLN A 176 8.85 2.46 -6.51
CA GLN A 176 9.25 1.08 -6.20
C GLN A 176 8.50 0.47 -5.02
N VAL A 177 7.75 1.28 -4.25
CA VAL A 177 6.84 0.78 -3.21
C VAL A 177 5.67 0.07 -3.88
N LYS A 178 5.42 -1.19 -3.56
CA LYS A 178 4.38 -2.03 -4.20
C LYS A 178 3.72 -2.96 -3.18
N ALA A 179 2.44 -3.23 -3.36
CA ALA A 179 1.77 -4.34 -2.69
C ALA A 179 1.84 -5.61 -3.55
N CYS A 180 1.93 -6.77 -2.91
CA CYS A 180 1.87 -8.08 -3.57
C CYS A 180 1.41 -9.15 -2.59
N ASN A 181 1.08 -10.32 -3.13
CA ASN A 181 0.69 -11.49 -2.38
C ASN A 181 1.79 -12.57 -2.43
N GLU A 182 2.26 -13.01 -1.26
CA GLU A 182 3.35 -14.00 -1.17
C GLU A 182 2.92 -15.42 -1.56
N LYS A 183 1.62 -15.74 -1.45
CA LYS A 183 1.11 -17.12 -1.63
C LYS A 183 -0.07 -17.22 -2.59
N GLY A 184 -0.49 -16.11 -3.19
CA GLY A 184 -1.60 -16.06 -4.13
C GLY A 184 -1.12 -16.09 -5.58
N ASP A 185 -1.90 -16.75 -6.45
CA ASP A 185 -1.69 -16.70 -7.90
C ASP A 185 -2.02 -15.31 -8.48
N GLN A 186 -2.82 -14.51 -7.77
CA GLN A 186 -3.14 -13.14 -8.11
C GLN A 186 -2.23 -12.17 -7.35
N HIS A 187 -1.73 -11.16 -8.07
CA HIS A 187 -0.82 -10.13 -7.56
C HIS A 187 0.51 -10.68 -7.00
N PRO A 188 1.18 -11.62 -7.69
CA PRO A 188 2.34 -12.31 -7.14
C PRO A 188 3.44 -11.32 -6.75
N CYS A 189 4.17 -11.64 -5.68
CA CYS A 189 5.40 -10.94 -5.36
C CYS A 189 6.48 -11.25 -6.42
N PRO A 190 7.31 -10.26 -6.80
CA PRO A 190 8.40 -10.42 -7.76
C PRO A 190 9.52 -11.33 -7.26
#